data_AF-A0AAD9F5Y0-F1
#
_entry.id   AF-A0AAD9F5Y0-F1
#
_cell.length_a   1.000
_cell.length_b   1.000
_cell.length_c   1.000
_cell.angle_alpha   90.00
_cell.angle_beta   90.00
_cell.angle_gamma   90.00
#
_symmetry.space_group_name_H-M   'P 1'
#
loop_
_entity.id
_entity.type
_entity.pdbx_description
1 polymer ?
#
loop_
_entity_poly.entity_id
_entity_poly.type
_entity_poly.pdbx_seq_one_letter_code
_entity_poly.pdbx_strand_id
1 'polypeptide(L)'
;MSDEEQLSLAAGDEPLHLLEADPGTKPTKNVDLFHNHSTFRRSRNTADRKITTDEEEARRIAEMGKPVLGENSKLEVIIEESYEFKSTVDKLIKKTNLALVVGTNSWREQFMEAITVLFACVPPTDYLNGWACFITSMAIIGMLTAVIGDLASHFGCTIGLKDSVTAVVFVALGTSVPDTFASKVSAVQDTYADASIGNVTGSNAVNVFLGIGLAWSVAAIYWHMKGKPFVVEAGSLAFSVTLFTIFAFLAISVLLYRRRAHIGGELGGPRGHRLATSAFLFGLWFLYILFSSLEAYCHIEGF
;
A
#
# COMPACT_ATOMS: atom_id res chain seq x y z
N MET A 1 -15.37 -5.38 -47.00
CA MET A 1 -14.54 -5.21 -48.21
C MET A 1 -13.84 -3.89 -47.99
N SER A 2 -12.83 -3.88 -47.12
CA SER A 2 -11.41 -4.16 -47.44
C SER A 2 -10.84 -2.97 -48.24
N ASP A 3 -9.73 -2.31 -47.88
CA ASP A 3 -8.37 -2.80 -47.62
C ASP A 3 -7.66 -1.77 -46.71
N GLU A 4 -6.97 -2.09 -45.60
CA GLU A 4 -5.57 -2.57 -45.43
C GLU A 4 -4.46 -2.06 -46.39
N GLU A 5 -3.38 -1.57 -45.76
CA GLU A 5 -1.97 -1.43 -46.17
C GLU A 5 -1.48 -0.38 -47.20
N GLN A 6 -0.67 0.58 -46.72
CA GLN A 6 0.77 0.84 -47.06
C GLN A 6 1.17 2.24 -46.51
N LEU A 7 1.95 2.39 -45.44
CA LEU A 7 3.43 2.28 -45.30
C LEU A 7 4.26 3.24 -46.18
N SER A 8 4.73 4.35 -45.61
CA SER A 8 6.17 4.70 -45.45
C SER A 8 6.48 6.22 -45.43
N LEU A 9 7.48 6.55 -44.59
CA LEU A 9 8.46 7.64 -44.72
C LEU A 9 8.01 9.10 -44.51
N ALA A 10 8.35 9.65 -43.35
CA ALA A 10 9.10 10.91 -43.26
C ALA A 10 9.86 10.96 -41.92
N ALA A 11 11.14 10.60 -41.97
CA ALA A 11 12.12 10.91 -40.94
C ALA A 11 12.31 12.44 -40.91
N GLY A 12 12.22 13.04 -39.72
CA GLY A 12 12.61 14.41 -39.44
C GLY A 12 13.76 14.39 -38.45
N ASP A 13 14.94 14.76 -38.95
CA ASP A 13 16.20 14.94 -38.23
C ASP A 13 16.08 15.99 -37.11
N GLU A 14 16.41 15.63 -35.88
CA GLU A 14 17.03 16.56 -34.92
C GLU A 14 18.27 15.91 -34.31
N PRO A 15 19.44 16.58 -34.30
CA PRO A 15 20.70 15.97 -33.90
C PRO A 15 20.82 15.86 -32.37
N LEU A 16 21.12 14.64 -31.95
CA LEU A 16 21.47 14.25 -30.58
C LEU A 16 22.75 14.98 -30.13
N HIS A 17 22.65 15.82 -29.11
CA HIS A 17 23.82 16.43 -28.45
C HIS A 17 24.71 15.34 -27.84
N LEU A 18 25.86 15.08 -28.46
CA LEU A 18 26.99 14.36 -27.88
C LEU A 18 27.59 15.19 -26.74
N LEU A 19 27.37 14.78 -25.49
CA LEU A 19 28.19 15.22 -24.36
C LEU A 19 29.46 14.35 -24.34
N GLU A 20 30.60 14.98 -24.63
CA GLU A 20 31.94 14.42 -24.43
C GLU A 20 32.14 14.00 -22.97
N ALA A 21 32.70 12.80 -22.78
CA ALA A 21 33.09 12.27 -21.49
C ALA A 21 34.37 12.96 -20.97
N ASP A 22 34.32 13.44 -19.73
CA ASP A 22 35.46 13.99 -19.00
C ASP A 22 36.45 12.86 -18.60
N PRO A 23 37.75 12.92 -18.96
CA PRO A 23 38.71 11.87 -18.66
C PRO A 23 39.21 11.97 -17.20
N GLY A 24 38.36 11.63 -16.23
CA GLY A 24 38.72 11.76 -14.80
C GLY A 24 38.16 10.71 -13.84
N THR A 25 37.18 9.91 -14.24
CA THR A 25 36.42 9.06 -13.30
C THR A 25 36.94 7.62 -13.28
N LYS A 26 37.50 7.20 -12.13
CA LYS A 26 37.92 5.81 -11.90
C LYS A 26 36.68 4.89 -11.85
N PRO A 27 36.72 3.70 -12.49
CA PRO A 27 35.63 2.76 -12.43
C PRO A 27 35.57 2.14 -11.03
N THR A 28 34.40 2.15 -10.40
CA THR A 28 34.16 1.36 -9.18
C THR A 28 32.98 0.41 -9.36
N LYS A 29 33.32 -0.88 -9.27
CA LYS A 29 32.50 -2.09 -9.06
C LYS A 29 31.44 -2.42 -10.13
N ASN A 30 31.79 -3.39 -10.99
CA ASN A 30 30.83 -4.24 -11.68
C ASN A 30 30.08 -5.11 -10.64
N VAL A 31 28.75 -5.10 -10.70
CA VAL A 31 27.90 -6.09 -10.02
C VAL A 31 27.35 -7.00 -11.11
N ASP A 32 27.95 -8.18 -11.27
CA ASP A 32 27.42 -9.23 -12.13
C ASP A 32 26.15 -9.81 -11.48
N LEU A 33 25.00 -9.50 -12.05
CA LEU A 33 23.72 -10.12 -11.70
C LEU A 33 23.43 -11.26 -12.69
N PHE A 34 23.26 -12.45 -12.12
CA PHE A 34 22.88 -13.74 -12.73
C PHE A 34 23.99 -14.58 -13.38
N HIS A 35 24.63 -15.40 -12.56
CA HIS A 35 25.16 -16.70 -12.97
C HIS A 35 24.47 -17.79 -12.14
N ASN A 36 23.48 -18.48 -12.71
CA ASN A 36 23.02 -19.75 -12.15
C ASN A 36 22.76 -20.74 -13.29
N HIS A 37 23.76 -21.56 -13.55
CA HIS A 37 23.76 -22.56 -14.61
C HIS A 37 23.23 -23.88 -14.02
N SER A 38 21.92 -24.13 -14.10
CA SER A 38 21.39 -25.48 -13.83
C SER A 38 21.51 -26.32 -15.11
N THR A 39 22.61 -27.06 -15.22
CA THR A 39 22.87 -28.06 -16.27
C THR A 39 21.90 -29.24 -16.12
N PHE A 40 20.76 -29.20 -16.81
CA PHE A 40 19.93 -30.40 -17.01
C PHE A 40 20.52 -31.25 -18.13
N ARG A 41 21.30 -32.26 -17.74
CA ARG A 41 21.94 -33.23 -18.63
C ARG A 41 20.91 -34.27 -19.08
N ARG A 42 20.28 -34.08 -20.24
CA ARG A 42 19.40 -35.11 -20.84
C ARG A 42 20.25 -36.17 -21.55
N SER A 43 20.23 -37.37 -20.97
CA SER A 43 20.82 -38.60 -21.52
C SER A 43 20.26 -38.91 -22.92
N ARG A 44 21.14 -39.26 -23.87
CA ARG A 44 20.78 -39.77 -25.20
C ARG A 44 20.54 -41.27 -25.13
N ASN A 45 19.33 -41.67 -25.55
CA ASN A 45 18.90 -42.93 -26.18
C ASN A 45 17.36 -42.88 -26.10
N THR A 46 16.55 -43.09 -27.15
CA THR A 46 16.62 -44.05 -28.26
C THR A 46 15.53 -43.70 -29.29
N ALA A 47 15.71 -44.22 -30.52
CA ALA A 47 14.69 -44.55 -31.51
C ALA A 47 14.07 -43.41 -32.36
N ASP A 48 14.45 -43.46 -33.63
CA ASP A 48 13.92 -42.78 -34.80
C ASP A 48 12.42 -43.08 -34.98
N ARG A 49 11.56 -42.07 -34.83
CA ARG A 49 10.12 -42.15 -35.07
C ARG A 49 9.75 -41.04 -36.04
N LYS A 50 9.23 -41.39 -37.22
CA LYS A 50 8.72 -40.43 -38.21
C LYS A 50 7.66 -39.56 -37.53
N ILE A 51 7.96 -38.27 -37.41
CA ILE A 51 7.12 -37.26 -36.78
C ILE A 51 5.92 -37.01 -37.70
N THR A 52 4.72 -37.04 -37.13
CA THR A 52 3.48 -36.73 -37.86
C THR A 52 3.31 -35.22 -37.98
N THR A 53 2.67 -34.72 -39.04
CA THR A 53 2.46 -33.28 -39.30
C THR A 53 1.87 -32.53 -38.10
N ASP A 54 1.00 -33.20 -37.34
CA ASP A 54 0.34 -32.64 -36.16
C ASP A 54 1.32 -32.48 -34.97
N GLU A 55 2.32 -33.35 -34.83
CA GLU A 55 3.39 -33.20 -33.83
C GLU A 55 4.38 -32.09 -34.21
N GLU A 56 4.60 -31.87 -35.51
CA GLU A 56 5.40 -30.74 -36.01
C GLU A 56 4.69 -29.40 -35.79
N GLU A 57 3.37 -29.36 -36.01
CA GLU A 57 2.55 -28.18 -35.76
C GLU A 57 2.44 -27.88 -34.26
N ALA A 58 2.22 -28.91 -33.43
CA ALA A 58 2.25 -28.78 -31.97
C ALA A 58 3.62 -28.30 -31.46
N ARG A 59 4.73 -28.73 -32.09
CA ARG A 59 6.07 -28.21 -31.80
C ARG A 59 6.23 -26.74 -32.17
N ARG A 60 5.74 -26.30 -33.34
CA ARG A 60 5.79 -24.88 -33.71
C ARG A 60 5.00 -24.01 -32.76
N ILE A 61 3.80 -24.45 -32.35
CA ILE A 61 2.97 -23.75 -31.36
C ILE A 61 3.68 -23.70 -30.00
N ALA A 62 4.32 -24.79 -29.57
CA ALA A 62 5.10 -24.82 -28.34
C ALA A 62 6.38 -23.96 -28.40
N GLU A 63 6.96 -23.76 -29.58
CA GLU A 63 8.11 -22.85 -29.76
C GLU A 63 7.70 -21.38 -29.79
N MET A 64 6.55 -21.04 -30.38
CA MET A 64 5.98 -19.69 -30.32
C MET A 64 5.53 -19.30 -28.90
N GLY A 65 5.25 -20.28 -28.03
CA GLY A 65 4.92 -20.06 -26.62
C GLY A 65 6.12 -19.98 -25.66
N LYS A 66 7.37 -20.13 -26.15
CA LYS A 66 8.55 -19.95 -25.30
C LYS A 66 8.70 -18.47 -24.96
N PRO A 67 8.93 -18.10 -23.68
CA PRO A 67 9.22 -16.72 -23.32
C PRO A 67 10.48 -16.25 -24.06
N VAL A 68 10.32 -15.30 -24.98
CA VAL A 68 11.42 -14.66 -25.71
C VAL A 68 11.77 -13.37 -24.97
N LEU A 69 13.06 -13.16 -24.69
CA LEU A 69 13.56 -11.88 -24.20
C LEU A 69 13.30 -10.82 -25.29
N GLY A 70 12.64 -9.72 -24.95
CA GLY A 70 12.47 -8.59 -25.87
C GLY A 70 13.83 -8.04 -26.35
N GLU A 71 13.82 -7.20 -27.40
CA GLU A 71 15.04 -6.69 -28.08
C GLU A 71 16.08 -6.10 -27.12
N ASN A 72 15.65 -5.58 -25.97
CA ASN A 72 16.51 -5.13 -24.89
C ASN A 72 16.64 -6.21 -23.80
N SER A 73 17.57 -7.15 -23.98
CA SER A 73 17.88 -8.22 -23.01
C SER A 73 18.79 -7.78 -21.84
N LYS A 74 19.35 -6.58 -21.93
CA LYS A 74 20.16 -5.93 -20.88
C LYS A 74 19.75 -4.48 -20.76
N LEU A 75 19.41 -4.07 -19.54
CA LEU A 75 19.18 -2.69 -19.16
C LEU A 75 20.37 -2.25 -18.30
N GLU A 76 21.11 -1.24 -18.76
CA GLU A 76 22.15 -0.60 -17.96
C GLU A 76 21.52 0.60 -17.24
N VAL A 77 21.31 0.48 -15.93
CA VAL A 77 20.76 1.55 -15.11
C VAL A 77 21.94 2.30 -14.48
N ILE A 78 22.25 3.47 -15.02
CA ILE A 78 23.21 4.39 -14.41
C ILE A 78 22.45 5.16 -13.33
N ILE A 79 22.64 4.77 -12.07
CA ILE A 79 22.11 5.52 -10.93
C ILE A 79 23.07 6.69 -10.67
N GLU A 80 22.69 7.86 -11.16
CA GLU A 80 23.41 9.09 -10.87
C GLU A 80 22.95 9.61 -9.49
N GLU A 81 23.85 9.60 -8.51
CA GLU A 81 23.55 10.10 -7.17
C GLU A 81 23.30 11.62 -7.26
N SER A 82 22.06 12.06 -7.06
CA SER A 82 21.74 13.49 -7.09
C SER A 82 22.50 14.22 -5.98
N TYR A 83 23.49 15.03 -6.37
CA TYR A 83 24.22 15.89 -5.45
C TYR A 83 23.29 16.89 -4.73
N GLU A 84 22.15 17.26 -5.33
CA GLU A 84 21.11 18.06 -4.68
C GLU A 84 20.39 17.30 -3.57
N PHE A 85 20.05 16.03 -3.80
CA PHE A 85 19.43 15.19 -2.78
C PHE A 85 20.42 14.92 -1.64
N LYS A 86 21.67 14.57 -1.96
CA LYS A 86 22.74 14.37 -0.97
C LYS A 86 23.03 15.63 -0.16
N SER A 87 23.09 16.79 -0.81
CA SER A 87 23.18 18.11 -0.17
C SER A 87 22.00 18.38 0.76
N THR A 88 20.79 17.99 0.37
CA THR A 88 19.58 18.15 1.18
C THR A 88 19.61 17.23 2.40
N VAL A 89 20.01 15.97 2.22
CA VAL A 89 20.20 14.98 3.29
C VAL A 89 21.32 15.41 4.24
N ASP A 90 22.46 15.88 3.73
CA ASP A 90 23.58 16.39 4.54
C ASP A 90 23.19 17.67 5.30
N LYS A 91 22.40 18.56 4.68
CA LYS A 91 21.84 19.74 5.37
C LYS A 91 20.83 19.35 6.43
N LEU A 92 20.03 18.29 6.22
CA LEU A 92 19.13 17.74 7.23
C LEU A 92 19.92 17.15 8.39
N ILE A 93 20.92 16.31 8.14
CA ILE A 93 21.80 15.71 9.16
C ILE A 93 22.55 16.79 9.95
N LYS A 94 23.09 17.83 9.28
CA LYS A 94 23.71 18.97 9.96
C LYS A 94 22.72 19.79 10.77
N LYS A 95 21.49 20.01 10.28
CA LYS A 95 20.44 20.69 11.05
C LYS A 95 20.00 19.87 12.25
N THR A 96 19.93 18.54 12.14
CA THR A 96 19.67 17.64 13.27
C THR A 96 20.78 17.74 14.32
N ASN A 97 22.06 17.66 13.93
CA ASN A 97 23.19 17.79 14.87
C ASN A 97 23.31 19.18 15.50
N LEU A 98 22.93 20.24 14.77
CA LEU A 98 22.91 21.61 15.30
C LEU A 98 21.70 21.86 16.21
N ALA A 99 20.53 21.29 15.91
CA ALA A 99 19.35 21.30 16.79
C ALA A 99 19.60 20.49 18.08
N LEU A 100 20.42 19.44 18.00
CA LEU A 100 20.87 18.68 19.18
C LEU A 100 21.79 19.51 20.10
N VAL A 101 22.55 20.47 19.53
CA VAL A 101 23.44 21.40 20.25
C VAL A 101 22.69 22.66 20.72
N VAL A 102 21.73 23.14 19.95
CA VAL A 102 20.86 24.28 20.27
C VAL A 102 19.56 23.71 20.78
N GLY A 103 19.48 23.35 22.07
CA GLY A 103 18.35 22.65 22.69
C GLY A 103 16.98 23.34 22.66
N THR A 104 16.51 23.75 21.49
CA THR A 104 15.13 24.16 21.23
C THR A 104 14.31 22.92 20.98
N ASN A 105 13.91 22.23 22.05
CA ASN A 105 13.01 21.10 21.94
C ASN A 105 11.60 21.55 21.51
N SER A 106 11.41 21.78 20.20
CA SER A 106 10.07 21.87 19.65
C SER A 106 9.43 20.48 19.73
N TRP A 107 8.16 20.41 20.11
CA TRP A 107 7.40 19.15 20.11
C TRP A 107 7.49 18.43 18.75
N ARG A 108 7.56 19.21 17.67
CA ARG A 108 7.77 18.70 16.31
C ARG A 108 9.12 17.99 16.14
N GLU A 109 10.17 18.51 16.74
CA GLU A 109 11.52 17.95 16.62
C GLU A 109 11.64 16.68 17.45
N GLN A 110 11.14 16.68 18.69
CA GLN A 110 11.07 15.47 19.51
C GLN A 110 10.26 14.36 18.84
N PHE A 111 9.15 14.71 18.18
CA PHE A 111 8.34 13.76 17.42
C PHE A 111 9.11 13.20 16.21
N MET A 112 9.79 14.06 15.44
CA MET A 112 10.58 13.63 14.29
C MET A 112 11.81 12.80 14.68
N GLU A 113 12.46 13.12 15.80
CA GLU A 113 13.58 12.35 16.35
C GLU A 113 13.11 10.96 16.83
N ALA A 114 11.99 10.90 17.55
CA ALA A 114 11.41 9.62 17.97
C ALA A 114 11.08 8.73 16.75
N ILE A 115 10.50 9.31 15.70
CA ILE A 115 10.25 8.63 14.43
C ILE A 115 11.56 8.16 13.78
N THR A 116 12.59 9.00 13.78
CA THR A 116 13.89 8.68 13.17
C THR A 116 14.59 7.54 13.92
N VAL A 117 14.51 7.51 15.25
CA VAL A 117 15.05 6.42 16.08
C VAL A 117 14.29 5.12 15.82
N LEU A 118 12.96 5.17 15.71
CA LEU A 118 12.13 4.03 15.31
C LEU A 118 12.55 3.44 13.96
N PHE A 119 12.80 4.29 12.96
CA PHE A 119 13.26 3.85 11.65
C PHE A 119 14.73 3.40 11.64
N ALA A 120 15.59 3.95 12.52
CA ALA A 120 16.98 3.52 12.66
C ALA A 120 17.11 2.07 13.18
N CYS A 121 16.08 1.55 13.86
CA CYS A 121 16.01 0.14 14.27
C CYS A 121 15.74 -0.82 13.10
N VAL A 122 15.30 -0.32 11.94
CA VAL A 122 15.04 -1.14 10.75
C VAL A 122 16.34 -1.30 9.96
N PRO A 123 16.85 -2.53 9.73
CA PRO A 123 18.09 -2.74 9.00
C PRO A 123 17.96 -2.30 7.54
N PRO A 124 19.07 -1.89 6.88
CA PRO A 124 19.05 -1.47 5.47
C PRO A 124 18.50 -2.56 4.56
N THR A 125 17.83 -2.16 3.47
CA THR A 125 17.19 -3.06 2.48
C THR A 125 18.17 -3.98 1.76
N ASP A 126 19.46 -3.66 1.78
CA ASP A 126 20.53 -4.45 1.15
C ASP A 126 20.88 -5.72 1.93
N TYR A 127 20.49 -5.80 3.20
CA TYR A 127 20.69 -7.00 4.01
C TYR A 127 19.68 -8.08 3.65
N LEU A 128 20.18 -9.29 3.39
CA LEU A 128 19.36 -10.50 3.16
C LEU A 128 18.23 -10.31 2.15
N ASN A 129 18.49 -9.61 1.02
CA ASN A 129 17.50 -9.32 -0.03
C ASN A 129 16.22 -8.66 0.53
N GLY A 130 16.33 -7.81 1.55
CA GLY A 130 15.21 -7.10 2.17
C GLY A 130 14.41 -7.89 3.20
N TRP A 131 14.64 -9.20 3.37
CA TRP A 131 13.92 -10.01 4.36
C TRP A 131 14.16 -9.56 5.79
N ALA A 132 15.38 -9.13 6.12
CA ALA A 132 15.71 -8.59 7.43
C ALA A 132 14.89 -7.31 7.73
N CYS A 133 14.83 -6.39 6.76
CA CYS A 133 14.04 -5.17 6.85
C CYS A 133 12.55 -5.49 7.05
N PHE A 134 12.01 -6.44 6.29
CA PHE A 134 10.61 -6.85 6.38
C PHE A 134 10.24 -7.43 7.76
N ILE A 135 11.02 -8.39 8.27
CA ILE A 135 10.71 -9.03 9.56
C ILE A 135 10.89 -8.04 10.73
N THR A 136 11.95 -7.24 10.72
CA THR A 136 12.20 -6.25 11.78
C THR A 136 11.13 -5.16 11.78
N SER A 137 10.74 -4.63 10.61
CA SER A 137 9.67 -3.63 10.53
C SER A 137 8.33 -4.20 10.98
N MET A 138 7.99 -5.43 10.59
CA MET A 138 6.77 -6.11 11.05
C MET A 138 6.76 -6.30 12.57
N ALA A 139 7.89 -6.67 13.18
CA ALA A 139 8.02 -6.80 14.63
C ALA A 139 7.85 -5.46 15.36
N ILE A 140 8.47 -4.39 14.86
CA ILE A 140 8.35 -3.03 15.43
C ILE A 140 6.91 -2.53 15.32
N ILE A 141 6.26 -2.68 14.17
CA ILE A 141 4.87 -2.29 13.97
C ILE A 141 3.95 -3.07 14.91
N GLY A 142 4.17 -4.39 15.05
CA GLY A 142 3.41 -5.23 15.97
C GLY A 142 3.55 -4.78 17.43
N MET A 143 4.79 -4.50 17.88
CA MET A 143 5.05 -4.00 19.24
C MET A 143 4.42 -2.63 19.46
N LEU A 144 4.60 -1.69 18.52
CA LEU A 144 4.04 -0.34 18.61
C LEU A 144 2.51 -0.38 18.65
N THR A 145 1.88 -1.23 17.84
CA THR A 145 0.43 -1.41 17.82
C THR A 145 -0.09 -1.91 19.17
N ALA A 146 0.60 -2.87 19.80
CA ALA A 146 0.25 -3.35 21.14
C ALA A 146 0.33 -2.23 22.19
N VAL A 147 1.43 -1.47 22.20
CA VAL A 147 1.62 -0.34 23.13
C VAL A 147 0.55 0.73 22.93
N ILE A 148 0.23 1.09 21.68
CA ILE A 148 -0.82 2.07 21.39
C ILE A 148 -2.19 1.57 21.86
N GLY A 149 -2.49 0.28 21.69
CA GLY A 149 -3.73 -0.33 22.20
C GLY A 149 -3.87 -0.23 23.71
N ASP A 150 -2.80 -0.56 24.44
CA ASP A 150 -2.78 -0.48 25.91
C ASP A 150 -2.86 0.96 26.42
N LEU A 151 -2.15 1.89 25.77
CA LEU A 151 -2.23 3.31 26.11
C LEU A 151 -3.61 3.89 25.81
N ALA A 152 -4.23 3.49 24.69
CA ALA A 152 -5.57 3.92 24.34
C ALA A 152 -6.60 3.47 25.39
N SER A 153 -6.55 2.21 25.84
CA SER A 153 -7.47 1.72 26.89
C SER A 153 -7.27 2.44 28.23
N HIS A 154 -6.01 2.68 28.63
CA HIS A 154 -5.71 3.45 29.86
C HIS A 154 -6.19 4.90 29.77
N PHE A 155 -6.00 5.54 28.62
CA PHE A 155 -6.49 6.90 28.35
C PHE A 155 -8.02 6.95 28.31
N GLY A 156 -8.66 5.92 27.77
CA GLY A 156 -10.11 5.74 27.84
C GLY A 156 -10.58 5.72 29.29
N CYS A 157 -9.97 4.90 30.14
CA CYS A 157 -10.29 4.81 31.56
C CYS A 157 -10.12 6.15 32.32
N THR A 158 -9.07 6.94 32.04
CA THR A 158 -8.84 8.22 32.74
C THR A 158 -9.83 9.31 32.34
N ILE A 159 -10.33 9.29 31.11
CA ILE A 159 -11.34 10.24 30.60
C ILE A 159 -12.77 9.73 30.86
N GLY A 160 -12.92 8.46 31.26
CA GLY A 160 -14.22 7.82 31.43
C GLY A 160 -14.85 7.41 30.10
N LEU A 161 -14.03 7.20 29.06
CA LEU A 161 -14.48 6.69 27.77
C LEU A 161 -14.54 5.15 27.76
N LYS A 162 -15.63 4.57 27.24
CA LYS A 162 -15.72 3.12 27.01
C LYS A 162 -14.69 2.67 25.97
N ASP A 163 -14.11 1.48 26.18
CA ASP A 163 -13.09 0.89 25.31
C ASP A 163 -13.53 0.80 23.83
N SER A 164 -14.81 0.51 23.58
CA SER A 164 -15.38 0.46 22.23
C SER A 164 -15.33 1.82 21.52
N VAL A 165 -15.63 2.91 22.24
CA VAL A 165 -15.58 4.28 21.70
C VAL A 165 -14.14 4.69 21.45
N THR A 166 -13.24 4.39 22.39
CA THR A 166 -11.81 4.65 22.25
C THR A 166 -11.21 3.91 21.04
N ALA A 167 -11.59 2.65 20.81
CA ALA A 167 -11.14 1.87 19.67
C ALA A 167 -11.64 2.45 18.32
N VAL A 168 -12.91 2.83 18.24
CA VAL A 168 -13.49 3.42 17.01
C VAL A 168 -12.92 4.80 16.69
N VAL A 169 -12.59 5.61 17.71
CA VAL A 169 -12.13 6.99 17.51
C VAL A 169 -10.62 7.10 17.37
N PHE A 170 -9.85 6.44 18.23
CA PHE A 170 -8.38 6.61 18.26
C PHE A 170 -7.66 5.53 17.46
N VAL A 171 -7.99 4.26 17.69
CA VAL A 171 -7.27 3.14 17.05
C VAL A 171 -7.61 3.06 15.57
N ALA A 172 -8.91 3.08 15.22
CA ALA A 172 -9.35 2.98 13.82
C ALA A 172 -8.97 4.22 12.98
N LEU A 173 -8.99 5.42 13.58
CA LEU A 173 -8.53 6.64 12.91
C LEU A 173 -7.01 6.60 12.68
N GLY A 174 -6.25 6.12 13.66
CA GLY A 174 -4.80 6.02 13.61
C GLY A 174 -4.28 5.18 12.44
N THR A 175 -5.00 4.12 12.06
CA THR A 175 -4.67 3.29 10.90
C THR A 175 -5.23 3.86 9.59
N SER A 176 -6.48 4.35 9.60
CA SER A 176 -7.18 4.77 8.38
C SER A 176 -6.68 6.11 7.81
N VAL A 177 -6.16 7.01 8.64
CA VAL A 177 -5.67 8.33 8.20
C VAL A 177 -4.43 8.20 7.29
N PRO A 178 -3.36 7.48 7.69
CA PRO A 178 -2.24 7.17 6.79
C PRO A 178 -2.67 6.51 5.48
N ASP A 179 -3.55 5.52 5.54
CA ASP A 179 -4.07 4.82 4.36
C ASP A 179 -4.82 5.76 3.42
N THR A 180 -5.60 6.69 3.98
CA THR A 180 -6.31 7.73 3.23
C THR A 180 -5.33 8.69 2.55
N PHE A 181 -4.27 9.11 3.24
CA PHE A 181 -3.25 9.97 2.64
C PHE A 181 -2.48 9.28 1.52
N ALA A 182 -2.06 8.03 1.72
CA ALA A 182 -1.43 7.22 0.69
C ALA A 182 -2.34 7.08 -0.54
N SER A 183 -3.61 6.72 -0.32
CA SER A 183 -4.61 6.59 -1.39
C SER A 183 -4.84 7.90 -2.14
N LYS A 184 -4.94 9.03 -1.41
CA LYS A 184 -5.07 10.36 -2.02
C LYS A 184 -3.85 10.69 -2.89
N VAL A 185 -2.64 10.42 -2.41
CA VAL A 185 -1.41 10.68 -3.16
C VAL A 185 -1.40 9.85 -4.44
N SER A 186 -1.72 8.55 -4.35
CA SER A 186 -1.85 7.68 -5.52
C SER A 186 -2.92 8.16 -6.50
N ALA A 187 -4.08 8.63 -6.02
CA ALA A 187 -5.16 9.13 -6.87
C ALA A 187 -4.81 10.44 -7.60
N VAL A 188 -3.93 11.28 -7.04
CA VAL A 188 -3.50 12.53 -7.65
C VAL A 188 -2.39 12.31 -8.67
N GLN A 189 -1.55 11.28 -8.45
CA GLN A 189 -0.41 10.97 -9.30
C GLN A 189 -0.78 10.06 -10.47
N ASP A 190 -1.78 9.20 -10.30
CA ASP A 190 -2.25 8.27 -11.33
C ASP A 190 -3.39 8.89 -12.16
N THR A 191 -3.36 8.71 -13.48
CA THR A 191 -4.37 9.24 -14.41
C THR A 191 -5.72 8.53 -14.23
N TYR A 192 -5.69 7.23 -13.91
CA TYR A 192 -6.90 6.41 -13.75
C TYR A 192 -7.24 6.12 -12.28
N ALA A 193 -6.38 6.54 -11.35
CA ALA A 193 -6.50 6.30 -9.92
C ALA A 193 -6.64 4.81 -9.54
N ASP A 194 -6.22 3.88 -10.40
CA ASP A 194 -6.30 2.43 -10.17
C ASP A 194 -5.46 2.04 -8.94
N ALA A 195 -4.29 2.67 -8.79
CA ALA A 195 -3.44 2.48 -7.62
C ALA A 195 -4.15 2.86 -6.30
N SER A 196 -4.96 3.92 -6.31
CA SER A 196 -5.73 4.33 -5.14
C SER A 196 -6.82 3.31 -4.79
N ILE A 197 -7.50 2.74 -5.80
CA ILE A 197 -8.53 1.73 -5.60
C ILE A 197 -7.91 0.46 -5.00
N GLY A 198 -6.76 0.05 -5.53
CA GLY A 198 -6.00 -1.09 -5.01
C GLY A 198 -5.59 -0.89 -3.55
N ASN A 199 -5.12 0.31 -3.19
CA ASN A 199 -4.72 0.62 -1.81
C ASN A 199 -5.91 0.57 -0.84
N VAL A 200 -7.00 1.30 -1.14
CA VAL A 200 -8.18 1.35 -0.26
C VAL A 200 -8.86 -0.02 -0.13
N THR A 201 -8.95 -0.77 -1.23
CA THR A 201 -9.59 -2.09 -1.22
C THR A 201 -8.70 -3.13 -0.51
N GLY A 202 -7.39 -3.08 -0.76
CA GLY A 202 -6.40 -3.97 -0.16
C GLY A 202 -6.29 -3.81 1.35
N SER A 203 -6.17 -2.58 1.85
CA SER A 203 -6.05 -2.32 3.29
C SER A 203 -7.30 -2.76 4.05
N ASN A 204 -8.49 -2.47 3.52
CA ASN A 204 -9.76 -2.91 4.11
C ASN A 204 -9.94 -4.44 4.07
N ALA A 205 -9.55 -5.10 2.98
CA ALA A 205 -9.59 -6.55 2.88
C ALA A 205 -8.66 -7.20 3.94
N VAL A 206 -7.45 -6.68 4.10
CA VAL A 206 -6.51 -7.15 5.14
C VAL A 206 -7.09 -6.95 6.54
N ASN A 207 -7.71 -5.80 6.83
CA ASN A 207 -8.33 -5.54 8.14
C ASN A 207 -9.45 -6.54 8.48
N VAL A 208 -10.30 -6.86 7.50
CA VAL A 208 -11.42 -7.80 7.73
C VAL A 208 -10.93 -9.24 7.77
N PHE A 209 -10.17 -9.69 6.76
CA PHE A 209 -9.77 -11.09 6.64
C PHE A 209 -8.64 -11.47 7.58
N LEU A 210 -7.57 -10.65 7.66
CA LEU A 210 -6.43 -10.94 8.52
C LEU A 210 -6.61 -10.35 9.92
N GLY A 211 -7.21 -9.16 10.05
CA GLY A 211 -7.45 -8.56 11.36
C GLY A 211 -8.50 -9.34 12.16
N ILE A 212 -9.73 -9.44 11.66
CA ILE A 212 -10.84 -10.11 12.36
C ILE A 212 -10.84 -11.62 12.08
N GLY A 213 -10.76 -12.01 10.80
CA GLY A 213 -10.93 -13.41 10.38
C GLY A 213 -9.86 -14.36 10.92
N LEU A 214 -8.58 -14.00 10.81
CA LEU A 214 -7.48 -14.83 11.31
C LEU A 214 -7.50 -14.91 12.83
N ALA A 215 -7.69 -13.79 13.54
CA ALA A 215 -7.76 -13.77 15.00
C ALA A 215 -8.91 -14.64 15.53
N TRP A 216 -10.10 -14.54 14.92
CA TRP A 216 -11.23 -15.39 15.26
C TRP A 216 -10.96 -16.87 14.99
N SER A 217 -10.33 -17.19 13.85
CA SER A 217 -10.00 -18.58 13.48
C SER A 217 -9.00 -19.20 14.46
N VAL A 218 -7.96 -18.46 14.84
CA VAL A 218 -6.97 -18.90 15.84
C VAL A 218 -7.64 -19.14 17.20
N ALA A 219 -8.50 -18.22 17.64
CA ALA A 219 -9.24 -18.36 18.89
C ALA A 219 -10.18 -19.58 18.86
N ALA A 220 -10.95 -19.76 17.78
CA ALA A 220 -11.86 -20.88 17.61
C ALA A 220 -11.13 -22.23 17.67
N ILE A 221 -10.00 -22.37 16.99
CA ILE A 221 -9.17 -23.58 17.01
C ILE A 221 -8.62 -23.83 18.43
N TYR A 222 -8.10 -22.80 19.09
CA TYR A 222 -7.56 -22.91 20.44
C TYR A 222 -8.60 -23.45 21.44
N TRP A 223 -9.81 -22.89 21.43
CA TRP A 223 -10.89 -23.30 22.34
C TRP A 223 -11.45 -24.68 21.99
N HIS A 224 -11.51 -25.01 20.70
CA HIS A 224 -11.87 -26.36 20.24
C HIS A 224 -10.88 -27.41 20.77
N MET A 225 -9.57 -27.14 20.72
CA MET A 225 -8.54 -28.02 21.29
C MET A 225 -8.65 -28.17 22.81
N LYS A 226 -9.20 -27.19 23.52
CA LYS A 226 -9.48 -27.25 24.96
C LYS A 226 -10.81 -27.92 25.30
N GLY A 227 -11.58 -28.36 24.31
CA GLY A 227 -12.88 -29.01 24.49
C GLY A 227 -13.96 -28.08 25.05
N LYS A 228 -13.81 -26.76 24.89
CA LYS A 228 -14.76 -25.76 25.38
C LYS A 228 -15.43 -25.04 24.20
N PRO A 229 -16.71 -24.67 24.31
CA PRO A 229 -17.37 -23.87 23.28
C PRO A 229 -16.76 -22.46 23.24
N PHE A 230 -16.48 -21.97 22.04
CA PHE A 230 -16.06 -20.58 21.82
C PHE A 230 -17.29 -19.73 21.56
N VAL A 231 -17.75 -18.99 22.58
CA VAL A 231 -18.89 -18.08 22.49
C VAL A 231 -18.36 -16.66 22.55
N VAL A 232 -18.72 -15.84 21.55
CA VAL A 232 -18.35 -14.43 21.47
C VAL A 232 -19.65 -13.62 21.44
N GLU A 233 -19.82 -12.73 22.41
CA GLU A 233 -20.96 -11.82 22.43
C GLU A 233 -20.77 -10.71 21.40
N ALA A 234 -21.78 -10.45 20.57
CA ALA A 234 -21.70 -9.44 19.52
C ALA A 234 -21.66 -8.01 20.07
N GLY A 235 -22.21 -7.76 21.26
CA GLY A 235 -22.27 -6.44 21.87
C GLY A 235 -22.82 -5.37 20.92
N SER A 236 -22.19 -4.19 20.90
CA SER A 236 -22.55 -3.05 20.04
C SER A 236 -22.13 -3.19 18.56
N LEU A 237 -21.52 -4.33 18.18
CA LEU A 237 -21.00 -4.53 16.82
C LEU A 237 -22.15 -4.60 15.81
N ALA A 238 -23.24 -5.28 16.15
CA ALA A 238 -24.40 -5.45 15.26
C ALA A 238 -25.03 -4.09 14.90
N PHE A 239 -25.21 -3.23 15.91
CA PHE A 239 -25.67 -1.86 15.72
C PHE A 239 -24.71 -1.05 14.83
N SER A 240 -23.41 -1.07 15.15
CA SER A 240 -22.39 -0.31 14.41
C SER A 240 -22.27 -0.74 12.94
N VAL A 241 -22.29 -2.04 12.66
CA VAL A 241 -22.25 -2.58 11.29
C VAL A 241 -23.49 -2.20 10.50
N THR A 242 -24.67 -2.26 11.12
CA THR A 242 -25.93 -1.86 10.47
C THR A 242 -25.93 -0.37 10.14
N LEU A 243 -25.54 0.47 11.09
CA LEU A 243 -25.42 1.91 10.90
C LEU A 243 -24.43 2.26 9.78
N PHE A 244 -23.25 1.62 9.78
CA PHE A 244 -22.26 1.77 8.74
C PHE A 244 -22.80 1.38 7.36
N THR A 245 -23.56 0.29 7.29
CA THR A 245 -24.16 -0.19 6.03
C THR A 245 -25.18 0.80 5.48
N ILE A 246 -26.05 1.36 6.33
CA ILE A 246 -27.00 2.42 5.93
C ILE A 246 -26.24 3.63 5.38
N PHE A 247 -25.20 4.09 6.08
CA PHE A 247 -24.42 5.24 5.64
C PHE A 247 -23.60 4.96 4.38
N ALA A 248 -23.11 3.72 4.20
CA ALA A 248 -22.45 3.30 2.97
C ALA A 248 -23.42 3.37 1.78
N PHE A 249 -24.67 2.91 1.92
CA PHE A 249 -25.67 3.06 0.86
C PHE A 249 -25.99 4.52 0.55
N LEU A 250 -26.09 5.39 1.56
CA LEU A 250 -26.26 6.83 1.35
C LEU A 250 -25.06 7.44 0.63
N ALA A 251 -23.84 7.11 1.05
CA ALA A 251 -22.61 7.59 0.44
C ALA A 251 -22.50 7.15 -1.03
N ILE A 252 -22.73 5.86 -1.32
CA ILE A 252 -22.75 5.31 -2.68
C ILE A 252 -23.82 6.01 -3.52
N SER A 253 -25.04 6.18 -2.99
CA SER A 253 -26.12 6.86 -3.70
C SER A 253 -25.74 8.30 -4.08
N VAL A 254 -25.10 9.03 -3.18
CA VAL A 254 -24.60 10.39 -3.45
C VAL A 254 -23.49 10.38 -4.48
N LEU A 255 -22.54 9.42 -4.41
CA LEU A 255 -21.47 9.29 -5.38
C LEU A 255 -21.99 8.93 -6.78
N LEU A 256 -22.94 7.99 -6.88
CA LEU A 256 -23.60 7.62 -8.14
C LEU A 256 -24.42 8.78 -8.70
N TYR A 257 -25.11 9.55 -7.85
CA TYR A 257 -25.80 10.76 -8.26
C TYR A 257 -24.81 11.78 -8.86
N ARG A 258 -23.66 11.99 -8.20
CA ARG A 258 -22.61 12.92 -8.65
C ARG A 258 -21.95 12.49 -9.96
N ARG A 259 -21.97 11.20 -10.28
CA ARG A 259 -21.45 10.64 -11.54
C ARG A 259 -22.30 10.99 -12.75
N ARG A 260 -23.53 11.52 -12.59
CA ARG A 260 -24.35 11.96 -13.73
C ARG A 260 -23.65 13.06 -14.52
N ALA A 261 -23.61 12.89 -15.84
CA ALA A 261 -22.94 13.81 -16.77
C ALA A 261 -23.34 15.29 -16.61
N HIS A 262 -24.60 15.55 -16.23
CA HIS A 262 -25.11 16.91 -15.96
C HIS A 262 -24.39 17.65 -14.82
N ILE A 263 -23.76 16.93 -13.89
CA ILE A 263 -23.07 17.50 -12.72
C ILE A 263 -21.55 17.58 -12.95
N GLY A 264 -21.01 16.84 -13.94
CA GLY A 264 -19.59 16.84 -14.29
C GLY A 264 -18.67 16.36 -13.16
N GLY A 265 -19.14 15.41 -12.35
CA GLY A 265 -18.57 15.10 -11.03
C GLY A 265 -17.63 13.88 -10.92
N GLU A 266 -17.06 13.39 -12.03
CA GLU A 266 -16.27 12.15 -12.01
C GLU A 266 -14.98 12.30 -11.19
N LEU A 267 -14.21 13.39 -11.33
CA LEU A 267 -13.10 13.72 -10.42
C LEU A 267 -13.05 15.22 -10.10
N GLY A 268 -13.17 15.56 -8.82
CA GLY A 268 -12.95 16.93 -8.33
C GLY A 268 -14.08 17.93 -8.60
N GLY A 269 -14.83 17.82 -9.70
CA GLY A 269 -16.05 18.58 -10.03
C GLY A 269 -15.97 20.11 -9.80
N PRO A 270 -17.10 20.83 -9.92
CA PRO A 270 -17.15 22.23 -9.52
C PRO A 270 -16.90 22.40 -8.01
N ARG A 271 -16.21 23.48 -7.61
CA ARG A 271 -15.79 23.72 -6.21
C ARG A 271 -16.93 23.65 -5.19
N GLY A 272 -18.14 24.09 -5.56
CA GLY A 272 -19.31 24.03 -4.69
C GLY A 272 -19.76 22.58 -4.42
N HIS A 273 -20.02 21.81 -5.48
CA HIS A 273 -20.52 20.44 -5.37
C HIS A 273 -19.52 19.50 -4.69
N ARG A 274 -18.22 19.66 -4.95
CA ARG A 274 -17.19 18.85 -4.27
C ARG A 274 -17.14 19.15 -2.78
N LEU A 275 -17.20 20.43 -2.38
CA LEU A 275 -17.15 20.82 -0.97
C LEU A 275 -18.39 20.35 -0.22
N ALA A 276 -19.57 20.51 -0.83
CA ALA A 276 -20.83 20.02 -0.26
C ALA A 276 -20.81 18.48 -0.09
N THR A 277 -20.35 17.75 -1.12
CA THR A 277 -20.26 16.28 -1.04
C THR A 277 -19.24 15.84 0.01
N SER A 278 -18.06 16.46 0.05
CA SER A 278 -17.05 16.16 1.07
C SER A 278 -17.56 16.45 2.48
N ALA A 279 -18.21 17.60 2.70
CA ALA A 279 -18.80 17.96 3.98
C ALA A 279 -19.88 16.95 4.41
N PHE A 280 -20.71 16.50 3.48
CA PHE A 280 -21.71 15.46 3.74
C PHE A 280 -21.07 14.13 4.15
N LEU A 281 -20.05 13.65 3.42
CA LEU A 281 -19.35 12.40 3.74
C LEU A 281 -18.61 12.46 5.09
N PHE A 282 -17.94 13.58 5.38
CA PHE A 282 -17.36 13.82 6.72
C PHE A 282 -18.43 13.90 7.80
N GLY A 283 -19.59 14.49 7.49
CA GLY A 283 -20.75 14.53 8.38
C GLY A 283 -21.29 13.13 8.70
N LEU A 284 -21.42 12.24 7.71
CA LEU A 284 -21.81 10.84 7.93
C LEU A 284 -20.84 10.10 8.85
N TRP A 285 -19.53 10.34 8.70
CA TRP A 285 -18.53 9.76 9.59
C TRP A 285 -18.65 10.27 11.04
N PHE A 286 -18.86 11.58 11.23
CA PHE A 286 -19.08 12.12 12.58
C PHE A 286 -20.38 11.60 13.20
N LEU A 287 -21.44 11.52 12.40
CA LEU A 287 -22.73 10.96 12.80
C LEU A 287 -22.60 9.49 13.21
N TYR A 288 -21.76 8.72 12.50
CA TYR A 288 -21.46 7.33 12.85
C TYR A 288 -20.82 7.24 14.23
N ILE A 289 -19.76 8.02 14.47
CA ILE A 289 -19.10 8.07 15.78
C ILE A 289 -20.07 8.47 16.88
N LEU A 290 -20.90 9.49 16.63
CA LEU A 290 -21.88 9.98 17.60
C LEU A 290 -22.88 8.88 17.98
N PHE A 291 -23.54 8.24 17.01
CA PHE A 291 -24.53 7.21 17.31
C PHE A 291 -23.92 5.94 17.89
N SER A 292 -22.77 5.48 17.38
CA SER A 292 -22.04 4.37 17.99
C SER A 292 -21.62 4.67 19.43
N SER A 293 -21.27 5.92 19.74
CA SER A 293 -20.96 6.33 21.13
C SER A 293 -22.21 6.36 22.00
N LEU A 294 -23.32 6.92 21.50
CA LEU A 294 -24.58 7.00 22.25
C LEU A 294 -25.14 5.62 22.61
N GLU A 295 -25.08 4.66 21.66
CA GLU A 295 -25.43 3.27 21.94
C GLU A 295 -24.45 2.64 22.93
N ALA A 296 -23.15 2.89 22.76
CA ALA A 296 -22.15 2.37 23.69
C ALA A 296 -22.41 2.86 25.12
N TYR A 297 -22.83 4.11 25.35
CA TYR A 297 -23.22 4.63 26.67
C TYR A 297 -24.66 4.31 27.08
N CYS A 298 -25.35 3.41 26.38
CA CYS A 298 -26.72 2.98 26.66
C CYS A 298 -27.74 4.15 26.68
N HIS A 299 -27.46 5.23 25.94
CA HIS A 299 -28.43 6.32 25.75
C HIS A 299 -29.46 5.97 24.68
N ILE A 300 -29.08 5.08 23.77
CA ILE A 300 -29.94 4.50 22.73
C ILE A 300 -29.87 2.99 22.91
N GLU A 301 -31.02 2.31 22.88
CA GLU A 301 -31.05 0.85 22.85
C GLU A 301 -30.65 0.37 21.45
N GLY A 302 -29.54 -0.38 21.39
CA GLY A 302 -29.20 -1.19 20.23
C GLY A 302 -30.16 -2.37 20.07
N PHE A 303 -30.20 -2.95 18.89
CA PHE A 303 -31.01 -4.13 18.55
C PHE A 303 -30.14 -5.36 18.34
#